data_AF-A0A1H5LRD8-F1
#
_entry.id   AF-A0A1H5LRD8-F1
#
_cell.length_a   1.000
_cell.length_b   1.000
_cell.length_c   1.000
_cell.angle_alpha   90.00
_cell.angle_beta   90.00
_cell.angle_gamma   90.00
#
_symmetry.space_group_name_H-M   'P 1'
#
loop_
_entity.id
_entity.type
_entity.pdbx_description
1 polymer ?
#
loop_
_entity_poly.entity_id
_entity_poly.type
_entity_poly.pdbx_seq_one_letter_code
_entity_poly.pdbx_strand_id
1 'polypeptide(L)'
;MAKPYPILPASVLDELNDLNGALGAYDALMTAWINQTLTDGPAGDPKHFAAGCQFLLRPILEGFQSIESQASAFREMGVVGVCTLGESDQEKP
;
A
#
# COMPACT_ATOMS: atom_id res chain seq x y z
N MET A 1 11.35 20.30 16.84
CA MET A 1 11.61 20.51 15.40
C MET A 1 10.70 19.55 14.65
N ALA A 2 9.86 20.05 13.73
CA ALA A 2 8.94 19.19 13.00
C ALA A 2 9.71 18.18 12.13
N LYS A 3 9.24 16.93 12.08
CA LYS A 3 9.89 15.90 11.27
C LYS A 3 9.70 16.25 9.79
N PRO A 4 10.78 16.26 8.98
CA PRO A 4 10.66 16.50 7.55
C PRO A 4 9.89 15.37 6.86
N TYR A 5 8.92 15.71 6.02
CA TYR A 5 8.14 14.78 5.21
C TYR A 5 8.68 14.77 3.77
N PRO A 6 8.86 13.61 3.12
CA PRO A 6 9.28 13.56 1.73
C PRO A 6 8.22 14.21 0.83
N ILE A 7 8.65 15.07 -0.10
CA ILE A 7 7.80 15.64 -1.13
C ILE A 7 7.87 14.71 -2.34
N LEU A 8 6.75 14.08 -2.69
CA LEU A 8 6.65 13.10 -3.75
C LEU A 8 5.93 13.66 -4.99
N PRO A 9 6.21 13.13 -6.20
CA PRO A 9 5.42 13.44 -7.39
C PRO A 9 3.96 13.06 -7.20
N ALA A 10 3.04 13.83 -7.80
CA ALA A 10 1.60 13.54 -7.77
C ALA A 10 1.25 12.17 -8.36
N SER A 11 2.05 11.64 -9.29
CA SER A 11 1.87 10.29 -9.86
C SER A 11 1.90 9.18 -8.81
N VAL A 12 2.57 9.39 -7.67
CA VAL A 12 2.56 8.41 -6.56
C VAL A 12 1.16 8.24 -5.99
N LEU A 13 0.31 9.27 -6.02
CA LEU A 13 -1.09 9.15 -5.58
C LEU A 13 -1.90 8.27 -6.51
N ASP A 14 -1.68 8.39 -7.82
CA ASP A 14 -2.33 7.54 -8.83
C ASP A 14 -1.88 6.09 -8.67
N GLU A 15 -0.58 5.84 -8.50
CA GLU A 15 -0.02 4.51 -8.24
C GLU A 15 -0.56 3.90 -6.94
N LEU A 16 -0.67 4.68 -5.86
CA LEU A 16 -1.29 4.22 -4.61
C LEU A 16 -2.76 3.89 -4.79
N ASN A 17 -3.50 4.68 -5.57
CA ASN A 17 -4.90 4.41 -5.85
C ASN A 17 -5.07 3.09 -6.62
N ASP A 18 -4.25 2.85 -7.63
CA ASP A 18 -4.27 1.62 -8.42
C ASP A 18 -3.89 0.40 -7.57
N LEU A 19 -2.86 0.51 -6.72
CA LEU A 19 -2.45 -0.56 -5.81
C LEU A 19 -3.52 -0.87 -4.76
N ASN A 20 -4.17 0.15 -4.20
CA ASN A 20 -5.30 -0.05 -3.28
C ASN A 20 -6.50 -0.70 -3.99
N GLY A 21 -6.78 -0.32 -5.23
CA GLY A 21 -7.81 -0.95 -6.06
C GLY A 21 -7.50 -2.43 -6.31
N ALA A 22 -6.26 -2.75 -6.67
CA ALA A 22 -5.80 -4.12 -6.87
C ALA A 22 -5.87 -4.94 -5.58
N LEU A 23 -5.50 -4.36 -4.43
CA LEU A 23 -5.60 -5.00 -3.12
C LEU A 23 -7.06 -5.29 -2.74
N GLY A 24 -7.97 -4.33 -2.99
CA GLY A 24 -9.40 -4.52 -2.77
C GLY A 24 -9.99 -5.61 -3.66
N ALA A 25 -9.56 -5.69 -4.93
CA ALA A 25 -9.98 -6.76 -5.83
C ALA A 25 -9.46 -8.14 -5.37
N TYR A 26 -8.21 -8.20 -4.87
CA TYR A 26 -7.65 -9.41 -4.29
C TYR A 26 -8.45 -9.87 -3.06
N ASP A 27 -8.78 -8.95 -2.15
CA ASP A 27 -9.59 -9.25 -0.96
C ASP A 27 -10.99 -9.77 -1.31
N ALA A 28 -11.65 -9.12 -2.28
CA ALA A 28 -12.95 -9.56 -2.78
C ALA A 28 -12.89 -10.97 -3.39
N LEU A 29 -11.84 -11.27 -4.17
CA LEU A 29 -11.63 -12.59 -4.78
C LEU A 29 -11.39 -13.67 -3.72
N MET A 30 -10.55 -13.39 -2.72
CA MET A 30 -10.29 -14.31 -1.62
C MET A 30 -11.55 -14.58 -0.80
N THR A 31 -12.32 -13.53 -0.49
CA THR A 31 -13.59 -13.63 0.24
C THR A 31 -14.60 -14.48 -0.52
N ALA A 32 -14.77 -14.23 -1.82
CA ALA A 32 -15.67 -15.01 -2.67
C ALA A 32 -15.28 -16.49 -2.69
N TRP A 33 -13.99 -16.78 -2.80
CA TRP A 33 -13.49 -18.16 -2.82
C TRP A 33 -13.64 -18.88 -1.48
N ILE A 34 -13.39 -18.19 -0.35
CA ILE A 34 -13.63 -18.74 0.99
C ILE A 34 -15.12 -19.08 1.15
N ASN A 35 -16.01 -18.16 0.77
CA ASN A 35 -17.45 -18.37 0.85
C ASN A 35 -17.91 -19.56 -0.02
N GLN A 36 -17.40 -19.67 -1.25
CA GLN A 36 -17.65 -20.81 -2.12
C GLN A 36 -17.17 -22.12 -1.46
N THR A 37 -15.94 -22.12 -0.93
CA THR A 37 -15.34 -23.31 -0.30
C THR A 37 -16.14 -23.79 0.90
N LEU A 38 -16.70 -22.87 1.70
CA LEU A 38 -17.52 -23.19 2.86
C LEU A 38 -18.93 -23.69 2.48
N THR A 39 -19.43 -23.30 1.30
CA THR A 39 -20.81 -23.63 0.86
C THR A 39 -20.83 -24.90 0.02
N ASP A 40 -19.96 -24.99 -0.99
CA ASP A 40 -19.98 -26.02 -2.02
C ASP A 40 -18.78 -27.00 -1.93
N GLY A 41 -17.86 -26.75 -0.99
CA GLY A 41 -16.59 -27.45 -0.87
C GLY A 41 -15.47 -26.82 -1.74
N PRO A 42 -14.21 -27.24 -1.53
CA PRO A 42 -13.07 -26.65 -2.25
C PRO A 42 -13.14 -26.97 -3.74
N ALA A 43 -13.02 -25.94 -4.58
CA ALA A 43 -12.92 -26.08 -6.03
C ALA A 43 -11.46 -25.92 -6.50
N GLY A 44 -10.99 -26.87 -7.33
CA GLY A 44 -9.65 -26.85 -7.93
C GLY A 44 -8.58 -27.61 -7.13
N ASP A 45 -7.34 -27.57 -7.61
CA ASP A 45 -6.18 -28.18 -6.93
C ASP A 45 -5.61 -27.21 -5.87
N PRO A 46 -5.59 -27.61 -4.58
CA PRO A 46 -5.06 -26.78 -3.49
C PRO A 46 -3.62 -26.30 -3.71
N LYS A 47 -2.78 -27.08 -4.41
CA LYS A 47 -1.38 -26.71 -4.67
C LYS A 47 -1.26 -25.54 -5.64
N HIS A 48 -2.09 -25.54 -6.68
CA HIS A 48 -2.13 -24.47 -7.67
C HIS A 48 -2.82 -23.22 -7.13
N PHE A 49 -3.77 -23.40 -6.21
CA PHE A 49 -4.45 -22.29 -5.56
C PHE A 49 -3.50 -21.40 -4.76
N ALA A 50 -2.69 -21.98 -3.86
CA ALA A 50 -1.74 -21.22 -3.06
C ALA A 50 -0.71 -20.47 -3.93
N ALA A 51 -0.24 -21.11 -5.01
CA ALA A 51 0.64 -20.48 -5.99
C ALA A 51 -0.05 -19.32 -6.71
N GLY A 52 -1.33 -19.45 -7.07
CA GLY A 52 -2.14 -18.40 -7.68
C GLY A 52 -2.36 -17.20 -6.76
N CYS A 53 -2.68 -17.42 -5.48
CA CYS A 53 -2.78 -16.35 -4.49
C CYS A 53 -1.47 -15.57 -4.37
N GLN A 54 -0.35 -16.29 -4.26
CA GLN A 54 0.96 -15.66 -4.18
C GLN A 54 1.29 -14.89 -5.45
N PHE A 55 0.96 -15.43 -6.62
CA PHE A 55 1.18 -14.78 -7.91
C PHE A 55 0.39 -13.47 -8.04
N LEU A 56 -0.86 -13.43 -7.57
CA LEU A 56 -1.70 -12.23 -7.61
C LEU A 56 -1.29 -11.18 -6.58
N LEU A 57 -0.90 -11.60 -5.37
CA LEU A 57 -0.56 -10.68 -4.29
C LEU A 57 0.84 -10.07 -4.45
N ARG A 58 1.80 -10.82 -4.98
CA ARG A 58 3.20 -10.41 -5.12
C ARG A 58 3.40 -9.04 -5.80
N PRO A 59 2.83 -8.76 -6.99
CA PRO A 59 3.02 -7.46 -7.65
C PRO A 59 2.44 -6.29 -6.84
N ILE A 60 1.37 -6.52 -6.06
CA ILE A 60 0.78 -5.50 -5.19
C ILE A 60 1.77 -5.11 -4.08
N LEU A 61 2.36 -6.13 -3.43
CA LEU A 61 3.36 -5.91 -2.37
C LEU A 61 4.63 -5.25 -2.91
N GLU A 62 5.13 -5.71 -4.07
CA GLU A 62 6.30 -5.12 -4.73
C GLU A 62 6.04 -3.66 -5.13
N GLY A 63 4.82 -3.32 -5.56
CA GLY A 63 4.42 -1.94 -5.83
C GLY A 63 4.48 -1.03 -4.60
N PHE A 64 3.89 -1.45 -3.47
CA PHE A 64 3.98 -0.68 -2.23
C PHE A 64 5.41 -0.51 -1.72
N GLN A 65 6.24 -1.56 -1.84
CA GLN A 65 7.67 -1.50 -1.49
C GLN A 65 8.44 -0.54 -2.40
N SER A 66 8.10 -0.49 -3.69
CA SER A 66 8.69 0.47 -4.62
C SER A 66 8.40 1.91 -4.21
N ILE A 67 7.15 2.22 -3.84
CA ILE A 67 6.75 3.56 -3.39
C ILE A 67 7.47 3.94 -2.10
N GLU A 68 7.60 3.00 -1.15
CA GLU A 68 8.36 3.22 0.09
C GLU A 68 9.84 3.52 -0.21
N SER A 69 10.45 2.76 -1.11
CA SER A 69 11.83 3.01 -1.54
C SER A 69 12.00 4.38 -2.18
N GLN A 70 11.04 4.82 -3.02
CA GLN A 70 11.04 6.15 -3.61
C GLN A 70 10.91 7.24 -2.52
N ALA A 71 9.99 7.09 -1.58
CA ALA A 71 9.83 8.03 -0.47
C ALA A 71 11.09 8.16 0.39
N SER A 72 11.75 7.05 0.68
CA SER A 72 13.03 7.01 1.40
C SER A 72 14.14 7.71 0.60
N ALA A 73 14.25 7.47 -0.71
CA ALA A 73 15.23 8.15 -1.55
C ALA A 73 15.01 9.68 -1.62
N PHE A 74 13.77 10.15 -1.77
CA PHE A 74 13.46 11.58 -1.80
C PHE A 74 13.81 12.27 -0.48
N ARG A 75 13.58 11.57 0.64
CA ARG A 75 13.98 12.03 1.96
C ARG A 75 15.50 12.16 2.09
N GLU A 76 16.25 11.17 1.62
CA GLU A 76 17.72 11.19 1.63
C GLU A 76 18.31 12.28 0.73
N MET A 77 17.66 12.56 -0.40
CA MET A 77 18.03 13.67 -1.30
C MET A 77 17.70 15.06 -0.72
N GLY A 78 17.03 15.13 0.43
CA GLY A 78 16.62 16.40 1.04
C GLY A 78 15.43 17.06 0.36
N VAL A 79 14.70 16.33 -0.49
CA VAL A 79 13.44 16.79 -1.11
C VAL A 79 12.32 16.59 -0.09
N VAL A 80 12.33 17.45 0.93
CA VAL A 80 11.45 17.34 2.10
C VAL A 80 10.76 18.66 2.44
N GLY A 81 9.50 18.56 2.88
CA GLY A 81 8.73 19.65 3.45
C GLY A 81 8.78 19.61 4.98
N VAL A 82 8.83 20.78 5.61
CA VAL A 82 8.76 20.91 7.07
C VAL A 82 7.47 21.67 7.40
N CYS A 83 6.49 20.98 8.00
CA CYS A 83 5.30 21.64 8.52
C CYS A 83 5.61 22.23 9.90
N THR A 84 5.71 23.56 10.00
CA THR A 84 5.73 24.26 11.28
C THR A 84 4.31 24.70 11.64
N LEU A 85 3.80 24.25 12.80
CA LEU A 85 2.61 24.87 13.40
C LEU A 85 2.95 26.34 13.72
N GLY A 86 2.05 27.27 13.40
CA GLY A 86 2.24 28.70 13.64
C GLY A 86 2.35 29.00 15.14
N GLU A 87 2.99 30.11 15.50
CA GLU A 87 3.27 30.52 16.90
C GLU A 87 2.03 30.58 17.81
N SER A 88 0.81 30.59 17.27
CA SER A 88 -0.45 30.54 18.02
C SER A 88 -0.78 29.19 18.66
N ASP A 89 -0.12 28.09 18.25
CA ASP A 89 -0.36 26.73 18.76
C ASP A 89 0.78 26.19 19.63
N GLN A 90 1.80 27.01 19.93
CA GLN A 90 2.81 26.67 20.93
C GLN A 90 2.26 27.08 22.30
N GLU A 91 1.67 26.13 23.03
CA GLU A 91 1.34 26.29 24.44
C GLU A 91 2.54 26.95 25.17
N LYS A 92 2.29 28.14 25.72
CA LYS A 92 3.22 28.84 26.60
C LYS A 92 3.50 27.96 27.85
N PRO A 93 4.71 28.07 28.43
CA PRO A 93 5.21 27.17 29.48
C PRO A 93 4.37 27.15 30.75
#